data_AF-A0A520Z7M4-F1
#
_entry.id   AF-A0A520Z7M4-F1
#
_cell.length_a   1.000
_cell.length_b   1.000
_cell.length_c   1.000
_cell.angle_alpha   90.00
_cell.angle_beta   90.00
_cell.angle_gamma   90.00
#
_symmetry.space_group_name_H-M   'P 1'
#
loop_
_entity.id
_entity.type
_entity.pdbx_description
1 polymer ?
#
loop_
_entity_poly.entity_id
_entity_poly.type
_entity_poly.pdbx_seq_one_letter_code
_entity_poly.pdbx_strand_id
1 'polypeptide(L)'
;MKTTRIIALAMALMLTAGIQFGFAQGKSKEAKAKKEKKMEKKLEREEANAEFKELREKMKDATPEEREKIRQEMEERREAAKKEMKEMKQRKEKGEGNDDDDDDDDDDEKKEKKMKKDKKEKKEKGDNRDDDDDDEDEDDDNGNAYGKNKGELKGKEFGQARAAAVRKNMVEREKDMEKRSELLSKSKERVSKAREKLTAEQAEGNLSEEEVAKREARIARVEERIKKLETSISSGKEKITKRKAKLSEMIDN
;
A
#
# COMPACT_ATOMS: atom_id res chain seq x y z
N MET A 1 8.58 -46.52 22.00
CA MET A 1 9.00 -45.12 22.27
C MET A 1 8.93 -44.19 21.04
N LYS A 2 8.17 -44.52 19.98
CA LYS A 2 8.03 -43.65 18.79
C LYS A 2 6.72 -42.85 18.78
N THR A 3 5.70 -43.32 19.47
CA THR A 3 4.40 -42.63 19.61
C THR A 3 4.43 -41.54 20.68
N THR A 4 5.25 -41.68 21.72
CA THR A 4 5.44 -40.65 22.76
C THR A 4 6.18 -39.39 22.26
N ARG A 5 7.00 -39.49 21.21
CA ARG A 5 7.69 -38.33 20.61
C ARG A 5 6.80 -37.51 19.68
N ILE A 6 5.81 -38.12 19.05
CA ILE A 6 4.86 -37.43 18.15
C ILE A 6 3.82 -36.66 18.98
N ILE A 7 3.41 -37.19 20.13
CA ILE A 7 2.51 -36.48 21.07
C ILE A 7 3.25 -35.31 21.76
N ALA A 8 4.54 -35.45 22.03
CA ALA A 8 5.37 -34.34 22.56
C ALA A 8 5.60 -33.23 21.52
N LEU A 9 5.70 -33.55 20.22
CA LEU A 9 5.85 -32.57 19.15
C LEU A 9 4.54 -31.79 18.90
N ALA A 10 3.38 -32.45 19.07
CA ALA A 10 2.07 -31.81 18.96
C ALA A 10 1.73 -30.89 20.16
N MET A 11 2.25 -31.19 21.36
CA MET A 11 2.12 -30.29 22.53
C MET A 11 3.12 -29.12 22.50
N ALA A 12 4.31 -29.30 21.91
CA ALA A 12 5.28 -28.21 21.76
C ALA A 12 4.86 -27.16 20.69
N LEU A 13 4.05 -27.58 19.71
CA LEU A 13 3.47 -26.69 18.69
C LEU A 13 2.28 -25.86 19.22
N MET A 14 1.72 -26.18 20.38
CA MET A 14 0.71 -25.35 21.06
C MET A 14 1.31 -24.32 22.05
N LEU A 15 2.60 -24.42 22.38
CA LEU A 15 3.24 -23.53 23.37
C LEU A 15 3.93 -22.29 22.78
N THR A 16 4.11 -22.20 21.45
CA THR A 16 4.69 -21.01 20.79
C THR A 16 3.65 -20.03 20.23
N ALA A 17 2.36 -20.34 20.38
CA ALA A 17 1.24 -19.42 20.10
C ALA A 17 0.75 -18.65 21.35
N GLY A 18 1.35 -18.88 22.52
CA GLY A 18 1.07 -18.14 23.75
C GLY A 18 2.18 -17.15 24.07
N ILE A 19 1.80 -15.91 24.42
CA ILE A 19 2.65 -14.74 24.76
C ILE A 19 3.00 -13.93 23.50
N GLN A 20 2.19 -12.96 23.06
CA GLN A 20 1.90 -11.72 23.79
C GLN A 20 0.44 -11.26 23.58
N PHE A 21 -0.38 -11.35 24.62
CA PHE A 21 -1.46 -10.38 24.85
C PHE A 21 -1.48 -10.08 26.33
N GLY A 22 -0.77 -9.02 26.71
CA GLY A 22 -1.04 -8.30 27.93
C GLY A 22 -2.52 -7.89 27.94
N PHE A 23 -3.12 -8.07 29.10
CA PHE A 23 -4.53 -7.91 29.40
C PHE A 23 -5.06 -6.52 28.99
N ALA A 24 -5.80 -6.48 27.88
CA ALA A 24 -6.86 -5.49 27.66
C ALA A 24 -8.19 -6.26 27.71
N GLN A 25 -8.87 -6.03 28.81
CA GLN A 25 -10.09 -6.68 29.30
C GLN A 25 -11.26 -6.54 28.29
N GLY A 26 -11.84 -7.68 27.87
CA GLY A 26 -13.26 -7.75 27.50
C GLY A 26 -13.69 -8.08 26.05
N LYS A 27 -12.87 -7.92 24.99
CA LYS A 27 -13.33 -8.10 23.58
C LYS A 27 -12.52 -9.12 22.73
N SER A 28 -11.78 -10.04 23.36
CA SER A 28 -10.56 -10.61 22.75
C SER A 28 -10.66 -11.92 21.95
N LYS A 29 -11.78 -12.66 21.95
CA LYS A 29 -11.88 -13.92 21.16
C LYS A 29 -12.34 -13.68 19.73
N GLU A 30 -13.36 -12.85 19.57
CA GLU A 30 -13.95 -12.54 18.27
C GLU A 30 -13.01 -11.69 17.40
N ALA A 31 -12.32 -10.71 18.00
CA ALA A 31 -11.30 -9.92 17.32
C ALA A 31 -10.08 -10.74 16.86
N LYS A 32 -9.69 -11.79 17.61
CA LYS A 32 -8.61 -12.71 17.22
C LYS A 32 -9.02 -13.58 16.04
N ALA A 33 -10.22 -14.18 16.10
CA ALA A 33 -10.77 -14.97 15.00
C ALA A 33 -10.96 -14.13 13.72
N LYS A 34 -11.39 -12.86 13.85
CA LYS A 34 -11.51 -11.92 12.72
C LYS A 34 -10.14 -11.63 12.08
N LYS A 35 -9.09 -11.47 12.91
CA LYS A 35 -7.72 -11.22 12.42
C LYS A 35 -7.10 -12.43 11.73
N GLU A 36 -7.33 -13.63 12.25
CA GLU A 36 -6.88 -14.90 11.61
C GLU A 36 -7.56 -15.10 10.26
N LYS A 37 -8.90 -14.97 10.19
CA LYS A 37 -9.64 -15.02 8.91
C LYS A 37 -9.18 -13.98 7.90
N LYS A 38 -8.84 -12.75 8.35
CA LYS A 38 -8.32 -11.69 7.46
C LYS A 38 -6.93 -12.03 6.93
N MET A 39 -6.06 -12.67 7.73
CA MET A 39 -4.74 -13.09 7.27
C MET A 39 -4.82 -14.30 6.33
N GLU A 40 -5.70 -15.27 6.61
CA GLU A 40 -5.94 -16.43 5.76
C GLU A 40 -6.42 -16.01 4.37
N LYS A 41 -7.45 -15.14 4.31
CA LYS A 41 -7.96 -14.58 3.05
C LYS A 41 -6.90 -13.78 2.28
N LYS A 42 -5.97 -13.14 2.98
CA LYS A 42 -4.87 -12.40 2.36
C LYS A 42 -3.82 -13.34 1.76
N LEU A 43 -3.50 -14.42 2.47
CA LEU A 43 -2.61 -15.48 1.98
C LEU A 43 -3.18 -16.15 0.73
N GLU A 44 -4.46 -16.53 0.73
CA GLU A 44 -5.14 -17.09 -0.44
C GLU A 44 -5.08 -16.14 -1.65
N ARG A 45 -5.29 -14.83 -1.44
CA ARG A 45 -5.20 -13.83 -2.53
C ARG A 45 -3.76 -13.68 -3.06
N GLU A 46 -2.76 -13.76 -2.20
CA GLU A 46 -1.35 -13.71 -2.63
C GLU A 46 -0.94 -14.97 -3.40
N GLU A 47 -1.39 -16.15 -2.97
CA GLU A 47 -1.15 -17.43 -3.68
C GLU A 47 -1.85 -17.44 -5.04
N ALA A 48 -3.12 -17.07 -5.11
CA ALA A 48 -3.86 -16.98 -6.39
C ALA A 48 -3.19 -16.01 -7.37
N ASN A 49 -2.68 -14.87 -6.89
CA ASN A 49 -1.95 -13.90 -7.71
C ASN A 49 -0.60 -14.44 -8.20
N ALA A 50 0.11 -15.22 -7.37
CA ALA A 50 1.38 -15.84 -7.75
C ALA A 50 1.17 -16.89 -8.84
N GLU A 51 0.16 -17.75 -8.71
CA GLU A 51 -0.18 -18.76 -9.72
C GLU A 51 -0.60 -18.11 -11.05
N PHE A 52 -1.38 -17.03 -11.00
CA PHE A 52 -1.78 -16.30 -12.21
C PHE A 52 -0.58 -15.66 -12.92
N LYS A 53 0.41 -15.19 -12.16
CA LYS A 53 1.65 -14.66 -12.71
C LYS A 53 2.47 -15.75 -13.39
N GLU A 54 2.52 -16.94 -12.81
CA GLU A 54 3.23 -18.09 -13.36
C GLU A 54 2.60 -18.60 -14.66
N LEU A 55 1.26 -18.72 -14.71
CA LEU A 55 0.51 -19.03 -15.94
C LEU A 55 0.77 -18.02 -17.05
N ARG A 56 0.85 -16.72 -16.70
CA ARG A 56 1.15 -15.65 -17.65
C ARG A 56 2.58 -15.70 -18.17
N GLU A 57 3.54 -16.14 -17.36
CA GLU A 57 4.92 -16.38 -17.80
C GLU A 57 4.98 -17.57 -18.76
N LYS A 58 4.35 -18.70 -18.41
CA LYS A 58 4.26 -19.88 -19.28
C LYS A 58 3.65 -19.54 -20.65
N MET A 59 2.70 -18.61 -20.70
CA MET A 59 2.11 -18.16 -21.96
C MET A 59 3.10 -17.45 -22.90
N LYS A 60 4.17 -16.82 -22.39
CA LYS A 60 5.15 -16.11 -23.24
C LYS A 60 5.91 -17.07 -24.15
N ASP A 61 6.31 -18.22 -23.60
CA ASP A 61 7.18 -19.18 -24.29
C ASP A 61 6.42 -20.38 -24.87
N ALA A 62 5.13 -20.51 -24.54
CA ALA A 62 4.25 -21.57 -25.02
C ALA A 62 3.91 -21.48 -26.52
N THR A 63 3.73 -22.65 -27.13
CA THR A 63 3.19 -22.81 -28.50
C THR A 63 1.73 -22.33 -28.59
N PRO A 64 1.19 -22.06 -29.81
CA PRO A 64 -0.20 -21.61 -29.97
C PRO A 64 -1.23 -22.53 -29.29
N GLU A 65 -1.04 -23.84 -29.35
CA GLU A 65 -1.94 -24.82 -28.71
C GLU A 65 -1.84 -24.80 -27.18
N GLU A 66 -0.64 -24.67 -26.62
CA GLU A 66 -0.44 -24.56 -25.17
C GLU A 66 -0.96 -23.22 -24.63
N ARG A 67 -0.84 -22.13 -25.40
CA ARG A 67 -1.41 -20.83 -25.06
C ARG A 67 -2.93 -20.89 -24.97
N GLU A 68 -3.59 -21.68 -25.81
CA GLU A 68 -5.04 -21.87 -25.76
C GLU A 68 -5.47 -22.63 -24.49
N LYS A 69 -4.74 -23.69 -24.13
CA LYS A 69 -4.96 -24.43 -22.87
C LYS A 69 -4.76 -23.54 -21.64
N ILE A 70 -3.68 -22.75 -21.61
CA ILE A 70 -3.41 -21.79 -20.52
C ILE A 70 -4.49 -20.71 -20.43
N ARG A 71 -5.06 -20.27 -21.58
CA ARG A 71 -6.19 -19.32 -21.59
C ARG A 71 -7.46 -19.94 -21.01
N GLN A 72 -7.79 -21.16 -21.40
CA GLN A 72 -8.94 -21.89 -20.86
C GLN A 72 -8.81 -22.07 -19.34
N GLU A 73 -7.64 -22.50 -18.86
CA GLU A 73 -7.36 -22.66 -17.43
C GLU A 73 -7.50 -21.33 -16.65
N MET A 74 -6.99 -20.23 -17.19
CA MET A 74 -7.17 -18.90 -16.58
C MET A 74 -8.63 -18.44 -16.58
N GLU A 75 -9.40 -18.80 -17.60
CA GLU A 75 -10.81 -18.44 -17.72
C GLU A 75 -11.66 -19.21 -16.70
N GLU A 76 -11.47 -20.53 -16.60
CA GLU A 76 -12.13 -21.38 -15.59
C GLU A 76 -11.87 -20.88 -14.16
N ARG A 77 -10.61 -20.54 -13.85
CA ARG A 77 -10.24 -19.97 -12.55
C ARG A 77 -10.92 -18.63 -12.29
N ARG A 78 -11.05 -17.79 -13.32
CA ARG A 78 -11.73 -16.49 -13.21
C ARG A 78 -13.24 -16.65 -13.00
N GLU A 79 -13.85 -17.65 -13.61
CA GLU A 79 -15.27 -17.98 -13.38
C GLU A 79 -15.51 -18.55 -11.99
N ALA A 80 -14.65 -19.45 -11.51
CA ALA A 80 -14.69 -19.96 -10.15
C ALA A 80 -14.61 -18.82 -9.11
N ALA A 81 -13.64 -17.91 -9.26
CA ALA A 81 -13.49 -16.75 -8.39
C ALA A 81 -14.71 -15.80 -8.44
N LYS A 82 -15.31 -15.60 -9.62
CA LYS A 82 -16.56 -14.81 -9.74
C LYS A 82 -17.73 -15.49 -9.02
N LYS A 83 -17.83 -16.82 -9.08
CA LYS A 83 -18.89 -17.57 -8.40
C LYS A 83 -18.74 -17.49 -6.88
N GLU A 84 -17.54 -17.70 -6.35
CA GLU A 84 -17.27 -17.53 -4.92
C GLU A 84 -17.55 -16.11 -4.42
N MET A 85 -17.17 -15.09 -5.20
CA MET A 85 -17.48 -13.70 -4.86
C MET A 85 -18.98 -13.43 -4.82
N LYS A 86 -19.76 -13.99 -5.76
CA LYS A 86 -21.22 -13.89 -5.74
C LYS A 86 -21.84 -14.62 -4.55
N GLU A 87 -21.36 -15.82 -4.21
CA GLU A 87 -21.83 -16.56 -3.04
C GLU A 87 -21.50 -15.84 -1.73
N MET A 88 -20.30 -15.26 -1.63
CA MET A 88 -19.91 -14.44 -0.47
C MET A 88 -20.80 -13.18 -0.34
N LYS A 89 -21.13 -12.52 -1.45
CA LYS A 89 -22.03 -11.36 -1.45
C LYS A 89 -23.44 -11.74 -1.03
N GLN A 90 -23.96 -12.86 -1.54
CA GLN A 90 -25.28 -13.37 -1.14
C GLN A 90 -25.34 -13.78 0.34
N ARG A 91 -24.26 -14.33 0.90
CA ARG A 91 -24.16 -14.61 2.35
C ARG A 91 -24.16 -13.33 3.18
N LYS A 92 -23.51 -12.26 2.72
CA LYS A 92 -23.52 -10.95 3.38
C LYS A 92 -24.93 -10.32 3.33
N GLU A 93 -25.61 -10.38 2.18
CA GLU A 93 -26.98 -9.85 2.02
C GLU A 93 -28.04 -10.61 2.84
N LYS A 94 -27.82 -11.88 3.17
CA LYS A 94 -28.73 -12.68 4.01
C LYS A 94 -28.54 -12.47 5.52
N GLY A 95 -27.65 -11.59 5.95
CA GLY A 95 -27.44 -11.30 7.38
C GLY A 95 -26.79 -12.44 8.18
N GLU A 96 -26.23 -13.46 7.52
CA GLU A 96 -25.45 -14.52 8.17
C GLU A 96 -23.95 -14.17 8.28
N GLY A 97 -23.56 -12.96 7.87
CA GLY A 97 -22.25 -12.40 8.10
C GLY A 97 -22.32 -11.36 9.21
N ASN A 98 -21.57 -11.56 10.30
CA ASN A 98 -21.33 -10.52 11.30
C ASN A 98 -20.93 -9.22 10.60
N ASP A 99 -21.84 -8.26 10.64
CA ASP A 99 -21.61 -6.87 10.26
C ASP A 99 -20.53 -6.29 11.18
N ASP A 100 -19.46 -5.82 10.57
CA ASP A 100 -18.71 -4.65 11.02
C ASP A 100 -17.73 -4.34 9.88
N ASP A 101 -18.28 -3.56 8.95
CA ASP A 101 -17.59 -2.80 7.91
C ASP A 101 -16.49 -1.95 8.54
N ASP A 102 -15.24 -2.31 8.28
CA ASP A 102 -14.15 -1.34 8.18
C ASP A 102 -13.82 -1.25 6.69
N ASP A 103 -14.60 -0.39 6.02
CA ASP A 103 -14.25 0.30 4.78
C ASP A 103 -12.88 0.96 4.95
N ASP A 104 -11.80 0.42 4.36
CA ASP A 104 -10.59 1.23 4.16
C ASP A 104 -9.49 0.63 3.26
N ASP A 105 -9.79 -0.16 2.20
CA ASP A 105 -8.68 -0.68 1.36
C ASP A 105 -9.05 -1.04 -0.10
N ASP A 106 -9.94 -0.28 -0.74
CA ASP A 106 -10.32 -0.51 -2.16
C ASP A 106 -10.16 0.71 -3.08
N ASP A 107 -9.19 1.60 -2.81
CA ASP A 107 -8.90 2.79 -3.64
C ASP A 107 -7.53 2.80 -4.36
N ASP A 108 -6.84 1.66 -4.48
CA ASP A 108 -5.54 1.61 -5.18
C ASP A 108 -5.56 0.98 -6.59
N GLU A 109 -6.61 0.25 -6.99
CA GLU A 109 -6.62 -0.44 -8.31
C GLU A 109 -7.40 0.28 -9.44
N LYS A 110 -8.17 1.34 -9.15
CA LYS A 110 -8.92 2.08 -10.18
C LYS A 110 -8.19 3.28 -10.79
N LYS A 111 -7.07 3.73 -10.21
CA LYS A 111 -6.36 4.94 -10.66
C LYS A 111 -5.45 4.71 -11.87
N GLU A 112 -4.96 3.49 -12.09
CA GLU A 112 -3.97 3.22 -13.14
C GLU A 112 -4.59 3.08 -14.55
N LYS A 113 -5.87 2.70 -14.65
CA LYS A 113 -6.56 2.60 -15.97
C LYS A 113 -7.11 3.93 -16.48
N LYS A 114 -7.33 4.93 -15.63
CA LYS A 114 -7.89 6.23 -16.08
C LYS A 114 -6.83 7.18 -16.65
N MET A 115 -5.58 7.11 -16.18
CA MET A 115 -4.49 7.98 -16.66
C MET A 115 -3.99 7.68 -18.09
N LYS A 116 -4.25 6.48 -18.65
CA LYS A 116 -3.86 6.15 -20.03
C LYS A 116 -4.88 6.54 -21.09
N LYS A 117 -6.13 6.84 -20.74
CA LYS A 117 -7.16 7.27 -21.71
C LYS A 117 -7.12 8.78 -21.96
N ASP A 118 -6.90 9.59 -20.93
CA ASP A 118 -6.94 11.06 -21.04
C ASP A 118 -5.72 11.67 -21.77
N LYS A 119 -4.63 10.91 -21.94
CA LYS A 119 -3.42 11.41 -22.64
C LYS A 119 -3.46 11.23 -24.17
N LYS A 120 -4.46 10.50 -24.70
CA LYS A 120 -4.60 10.28 -26.15
C LYS A 120 -5.62 11.23 -26.83
N GLU A 121 -6.55 11.83 -26.09
CA GLU A 121 -7.56 12.74 -26.66
C GLU A 121 -7.15 14.22 -26.72
N LYS A 122 -6.06 14.64 -26.06
CA LYS A 122 -5.71 16.07 -25.92
C LYS A 122 -4.66 16.59 -26.93
N LYS A 123 -4.40 15.87 -28.02
CA LYS A 123 -3.35 16.24 -29.00
C LYS A 123 -3.87 16.54 -30.42
N GLU A 124 -5.19 16.71 -30.61
CA GLU A 124 -5.77 16.79 -31.95
C GLU A 124 -6.74 17.95 -32.22
N LYS A 125 -6.67 19.07 -31.48
CA LYS A 125 -7.32 20.32 -31.91
C LYS A 125 -6.38 21.50 -31.76
N GLY A 126 -5.70 21.80 -32.86
CA GLY A 126 -5.07 23.10 -33.12
C GLY A 126 -6.04 24.07 -33.80
N ASP A 127 -5.67 25.34 -33.71
CA ASP A 127 -5.96 26.50 -34.58
C ASP A 127 -7.38 26.73 -35.11
N ASN A 128 -8.00 27.81 -34.62
CA ASN A 128 -8.27 29.03 -35.42
C ASN A 128 -9.28 29.94 -34.69
N ARG A 129 -8.90 31.20 -34.42
CA ARG A 129 -9.56 32.42 -34.93
C ARG A 129 -9.13 33.65 -34.13
N ASP A 130 -8.50 34.56 -34.87
CA ASP A 130 -8.31 35.97 -34.56
C ASP A 130 -9.63 36.76 -34.67
N ASP A 131 -9.57 37.92 -34.02
CA ASP A 131 -10.24 39.21 -34.28
C ASP A 131 -11.68 39.51 -33.81
N ASP A 132 -11.69 40.56 -32.97
CA ASP A 132 -12.55 41.75 -32.93
C ASP A 132 -13.87 41.81 -32.15
N ASP A 133 -13.78 42.64 -31.11
CA ASP A 133 -14.60 43.81 -30.75
C ASP A 133 -15.89 43.72 -29.90
N ASP A 134 -15.96 44.77 -29.07
CA ASP A 134 -17.06 45.40 -28.34
C ASP A 134 -17.46 44.88 -26.94
N ASP A 135 -16.82 45.53 -25.95
CA ASP A 135 -17.42 46.31 -24.85
C ASP A 135 -18.69 45.78 -24.17
N GLU A 136 -18.53 45.39 -22.90
CA GLU A 136 -19.39 45.90 -21.81
C GLU A 136 -18.65 45.73 -20.47
N ASP A 137 -18.35 46.88 -19.85
CA ASP A 137 -17.75 47.05 -18.53
C ASP A 137 -18.51 46.30 -17.44
N GLU A 138 -17.87 45.34 -16.76
CA GLU A 138 -18.22 44.94 -15.39
C GLU A 138 -17.00 44.31 -14.69
N ASP A 139 -16.37 45.12 -13.83
CA ASP A 139 -15.34 44.77 -12.84
C ASP A 139 -14.07 44.05 -13.36
N ASP A 140 -13.14 44.84 -13.89
CA ASP A 140 -11.74 44.45 -14.11
C ASP A 140 -11.06 44.06 -12.78
N ASP A 141 -11.20 42.78 -12.40
CA ASP A 141 -10.40 42.05 -11.40
C ASP A 141 -8.99 41.75 -11.95
N ASN A 142 -8.35 42.76 -12.57
CA ASN A 142 -7.00 42.71 -13.13
C ASN A 142 -5.93 42.86 -12.04
N GLY A 143 -5.97 41.94 -11.06
CA GLY A 143 -5.06 41.90 -9.92
C GLY A 143 -4.58 40.49 -9.56
N ASN A 144 -3.53 40.01 -10.24
CA ASN A 144 -2.61 38.93 -9.87
C ASN A 144 -3.20 37.68 -9.17
N ALA A 145 -3.28 36.57 -9.91
CA ALA A 145 -2.91 35.18 -9.52
C ALA A 145 -3.37 34.56 -8.17
N TYR A 146 -4.21 35.19 -7.35
CA TYR A 146 -4.66 34.66 -6.07
C TYR A 146 -6.03 34.00 -6.23
N GLY A 147 -6.00 32.70 -6.55
CA GLY A 147 -7.13 31.93 -7.08
C GLY A 147 -8.41 31.79 -6.24
N LYS A 148 -9.42 31.26 -6.95
CA LYS A 148 -10.87 31.06 -6.72
C LYS A 148 -11.39 30.62 -5.34
N ASN A 149 -10.54 30.41 -4.33
CA ASN A 149 -10.92 29.96 -2.98
C ASN A 149 -10.53 30.98 -1.91
N LYS A 150 -10.90 32.26 -2.11
CA LYS A 150 -10.63 33.35 -1.14
C LYS A 150 -11.60 33.35 0.05
N GLY A 151 -12.81 32.81 -0.12
CA GLY A 151 -13.87 32.95 0.89
C GLY A 151 -14.11 34.43 1.18
N GLU A 152 -14.24 34.79 2.46
CA GLU A 152 -14.41 36.18 2.91
C GLU A 152 -13.08 36.94 3.07
N LEU A 153 -11.94 36.24 3.09
CA LEU A 153 -10.62 36.85 3.33
C LEU A 153 -10.09 37.52 2.06
N LYS A 154 -9.72 38.80 2.15
CA LYS A 154 -9.17 39.58 1.03
C LYS A 154 -7.72 40.00 1.27
N GLY A 155 -6.96 40.12 0.18
CA GLY A 155 -5.61 40.68 0.16
C GLY A 155 -4.62 40.03 1.13
N LYS A 156 -4.09 40.83 2.07
CA LYS A 156 -3.00 40.45 2.99
C LYS A 156 -3.40 39.32 3.94
N GLU A 157 -4.62 39.34 4.47
CA GLU A 157 -5.10 38.30 5.40
C GLU A 157 -5.19 36.93 4.73
N PHE A 158 -5.61 36.91 3.46
CA PHE A 158 -5.63 35.69 2.67
C PHE A 158 -4.23 35.11 2.42
N GLY A 159 -3.27 35.98 2.11
CA GLY A 159 -1.86 35.60 1.95
C GLY A 159 -1.28 35.00 3.24
N GLN A 160 -1.54 35.64 4.39
CA GLN A 160 -1.12 35.15 5.69
C GLN A 160 -1.77 33.81 6.05
N ALA A 161 -3.08 33.66 5.81
CA ALA A 161 -3.81 32.41 6.05
C ALA A 161 -3.25 31.26 5.20
N ARG A 162 -2.94 31.50 3.92
CA ARG A 162 -2.29 30.49 3.05
C ARG A 162 -0.89 30.15 3.53
N ALA A 163 -0.08 31.14 3.88
CA ALA A 163 1.27 30.91 4.39
C ALA A 163 1.24 30.08 5.68
N ALA A 164 0.32 30.40 6.60
CA ALA A 164 0.09 29.63 7.82
C ALA A 164 -0.35 28.19 7.53
N ALA A 165 -1.29 27.98 6.60
CA ALA A 165 -1.74 26.65 6.18
C ALA A 165 -0.60 25.83 5.56
N VAL A 166 0.24 26.44 4.72
CA VAL A 166 1.42 25.78 4.14
C VAL A 166 2.41 25.41 5.24
N ARG A 167 2.71 26.30 6.19
CA ARG A 167 3.58 26.02 7.35
C ARG A 167 3.05 24.84 8.17
N LYS A 168 1.76 24.84 8.49
CA LYS A 168 1.11 23.73 9.22
C LYS A 168 1.26 22.40 8.48
N ASN A 169 0.96 22.38 7.19
CA ASN A 169 1.09 21.18 6.36
C ASN A 169 2.56 20.69 6.27
N MET A 170 3.55 21.58 6.32
CA MET A 170 4.95 21.17 6.37
C MET A 170 5.30 20.51 7.70
N VAL A 171 4.87 21.09 8.83
CA VAL A 171 5.10 20.52 10.17
C VAL A 171 4.44 19.13 10.29
N GLU A 172 3.22 18.97 9.79
CA GLU A 172 2.55 17.66 9.78
C GLU A 172 3.30 16.63 8.94
N ARG A 173 3.75 17.03 7.75
CA ARG A 173 4.56 16.16 6.89
C ARG A 173 5.91 15.79 7.51
N GLU A 174 6.53 16.68 8.27
CA GLU A 174 7.77 16.36 9.00
C GLU A 174 7.54 15.31 10.08
N LYS A 175 6.51 15.50 10.90
CA LYS A 175 6.11 14.51 11.92
C LYS A 175 5.83 13.14 11.29
N ASP A 176 5.20 13.11 10.12
CA ASP A 176 4.97 11.86 9.40
C ASP A 176 6.27 11.24 8.88
N MET A 177 7.22 12.04 8.39
CA MET A 177 8.55 11.54 8.00
C MET A 177 9.35 11.03 9.20
N GLU A 178 9.22 11.66 10.37
CA GLU A 178 9.83 11.20 11.62
C GLU A 178 9.28 9.85 12.06
N LYS A 179 7.95 9.70 12.15
CA LYS A 179 7.30 8.42 12.47
C LYS A 179 7.74 7.31 11.51
N ARG A 180 7.81 7.60 10.20
CA ARG A 180 8.30 6.64 9.19
C ARG A 180 9.77 6.29 9.41
N SER A 181 10.60 7.26 9.80
CA SER A 181 12.01 7.06 10.11
C SER A 181 12.21 6.18 11.36
N GLU A 182 11.39 6.35 12.40
CA GLU A 182 11.41 5.49 13.57
C GLU A 182 11.01 4.05 13.24
N LEU A 183 9.96 3.87 12.44
CA LEU A 183 9.53 2.56 11.96
C LEU A 183 10.60 1.89 11.09
N LEU A 184 11.31 2.66 10.26
CA LEU A 184 12.43 2.17 9.47
C LEU A 184 13.55 1.65 10.37
N SER A 185 13.92 2.39 11.42
CA SER A 185 14.93 1.97 12.39
C SER A 185 14.55 0.64 13.07
N LYS A 186 13.33 0.55 13.60
CA LYS A 186 12.80 -0.69 14.20
C LYS A 186 12.77 -1.86 13.21
N SER A 187 12.48 -1.59 11.95
CA SER A 187 12.45 -2.61 10.90
C SER A 187 13.86 -3.12 10.57
N LYS A 188 14.85 -2.22 10.49
CA LYS A 188 16.28 -2.59 10.31
C LYS A 188 16.78 -3.46 11.45
N GLU A 189 16.46 -3.10 12.70
CA GLU A 189 16.84 -3.87 13.88
C GLU A 189 16.24 -5.29 13.85
N ARG A 190 14.95 -5.41 13.48
CA ARG A 190 14.29 -6.72 13.36
C ARG A 190 14.92 -7.60 12.29
N VAL A 191 15.30 -7.01 11.16
CA VAL A 191 15.98 -7.73 10.08
C VAL A 191 17.38 -8.18 10.51
N SER A 192 18.14 -7.33 11.21
CA SER A 192 19.45 -7.70 11.78
C SER A 192 19.31 -8.91 12.70
N LYS A 193 18.38 -8.85 13.65
CA LYS A 193 18.09 -9.95 14.57
C LYS A 193 17.64 -11.22 13.84
N ALA A 194 16.88 -11.11 12.76
CA ALA A 194 16.47 -12.24 11.96
C ALA A 194 17.66 -12.89 11.22
N ARG A 195 18.59 -12.08 10.71
CA ARG A 195 19.83 -12.58 10.10
C ARG A 195 20.72 -13.29 11.12
N GLU A 196 20.95 -12.66 12.27
CA GLU A 196 21.77 -13.24 13.35
C GLU A 196 21.21 -14.61 13.80
N LYS A 197 19.89 -14.70 13.97
CA LYS A 197 19.22 -15.97 14.29
C LYS A 197 19.39 -17.00 13.19
N LEU A 198 19.21 -16.62 11.93
CA LEU A 198 19.39 -17.54 10.81
C LEU A 198 20.82 -18.08 10.74
N THR A 199 21.81 -17.22 10.95
CA THR A 199 23.23 -17.63 10.96
C THR A 199 23.56 -18.56 12.14
N ALA A 200 22.96 -18.33 13.32
CA ALA A 200 23.13 -19.20 14.47
C ALA A 200 22.48 -20.58 14.24
N GLU A 201 21.24 -20.61 13.76
CA GLU A 201 20.53 -21.87 13.47
C GLU A 201 21.19 -22.67 12.33
N GLN A 202 21.79 -21.98 11.35
CA GLN A 202 22.58 -22.61 10.29
C GLN A 202 23.90 -23.20 10.83
N ALA A 203 24.59 -22.48 11.74
CA ALA A 203 25.81 -22.97 12.37
C ALA A 203 25.56 -24.17 13.32
N GLU A 204 24.40 -24.20 13.97
CA GLU A 204 23.96 -25.32 14.82
C GLU A 204 23.50 -26.54 14.00
N GLY A 205 23.35 -26.43 12.67
CA GLY A 205 22.87 -27.51 11.81
C GLY A 205 21.38 -27.83 11.99
N ASN A 206 20.62 -26.90 12.58
CA ASN A 206 19.20 -27.08 12.91
C ASN A 206 18.27 -26.88 11.70
N LEU A 207 18.79 -26.44 10.55
CA LEU A 207 18.02 -26.12 9.35
C LEU A 207 18.56 -26.87 8.13
N SER A 208 17.64 -27.32 7.29
CA SER A 208 18.00 -27.81 5.95
C SER A 208 18.42 -26.65 5.03
N GLU A 209 19.26 -26.94 4.04
CA GLU A 209 19.70 -25.93 3.05
C GLU A 209 18.52 -25.26 2.33
N GLU A 210 17.45 -26.00 2.06
CA GLU A 210 16.24 -25.47 1.44
C GLU A 210 15.50 -24.48 2.36
N GLU A 211 15.46 -24.75 3.66
CA GLU A 211 14.86 -23.84 4.64
C GLU A 211 15.68 -22.57 4.84
N VAL A 212 17.02 -22.70 4.84
CA VAL A 212 17.92 -21.55 4.88
C VAL A 212 17.68 -20.67 3.66
N ALA A 213 17.69 -21.23 2.45
CA ALA A 213 17.46 -20.49 1.21
C ALA A 213 16.10 -19.77 1.20
N LYS A 214 15.03 -20.43 1.67
CA LYS A 214 13.69 -19.81 1.79
C LYS A 214 13.69 -18.63 2.77
N ARG A 215 14.37 -18.77 3.92
CA ARG A 215 14.44 -17.71 4.94
C ARG A 215 15.32 -16.54 4.50
N GLU A 216 16.46 -16.81 3.86
CA GLU A 216 17.32 -15.80 3.25
C GLU A 216 16.58 -15.00 2.17
N ALA A 217 15.85 -15.68 1.28
CA ALA A 217 15.07 -15.02 0.24
C ALA A 217 13.99 -14.10 0.85
N ARG A 218 13.35 -14.50 1.95
CA ARG A 218 12.40 -13.65 2.68
C ARG A 218 13.06 -12.44 3.30
N ILE A 219 14.22 -12.62 3.96
CA ILE A 219 15.01 -11.52 4.53
C ILE A 219 15.42 -10.53 3.44
N ALA A 220 15.95 -11.01 2.32
CA ALA A 220 16.36 -10.19 1.18
C ALA A 220 15.20 -9.34 0.61
N ARG A 221 14.00 -9.93 0.47
CA ARG A 221 12.81 -9.18 0.03
C ARG A 221 12.44 -8.07 1.01
N VAL A 222 12.55 -8.31 2.32
CA VAL A 222 12.26 -7.30 3.34
C VAL A 222 13.31 -6.19 3.30
N GLU A 223 14.58 -6.52 3.12
CA GLU A 223 15.67 -5.54 2.99
C GLU A 223 15.50 -4.63 1.77
N GLU A 224 15.11 -5.19 0.62
CA GLU A 224 14.82 -4.41 -0.57
C GLU A 224 13.69 -3.40 -0.30
N ARG A 225 12.64 -3.81 0.42
CA ARG A 225 11.53 -2.93 0.82
C ARG A 225 11.99 -1.86 1.80
N ILE A 226 12.84 -2.20 2.77
CA ILE A 226 13.46 -1.25 3.70
C ILE A 226 14.27 -0.21 2.93
N LYS A 227 15.05 -0.63 1.93
CA LYS A 227 15.85 0.27 1.08
C LYS A 227 14.97 1.23 0.27
N LYS A 228 13.87 0.74 -0.31
CA LYS A 228 12.87 1.61 -1.00
C LYS A 228 12.20 2.59 -0.05
N LEU A 229 11.90 2.18 1.19
CA LEU A 229 11.33 3.06 2.20
C LEU A 229 12.33 4.14 2.62
N GLU A 230 13.60 3.77 2.79
CA GLU A 230 14.69 4.70 3.13
C GLU A 230 14.88 5.79 2.07
N THR A 231 14.91 5.43 0.79
CA THR A 231 15.02 6.41 -0.30
C THR A 231 13.78 7.32 -0.38
N SER A 232 12.59 6.78 -0.15
CA SER A 232 11.35 7.54 -0.09
C SER A 232 11.34 8.55 1.07
N ILE A 233 11.77 8.15 2.27
CA ILE A 233 11.88 9.05 3.43
C ILE A 233 12.92 10.13 3.17
N SER A 234 14.10 9.77 2.65
CA SER A 234 15.17 10.71 2.36
C SER A 234 14.74 11.79 1.35
N SER A 235 14.18 11.38 0.21
CA SER A 235 13.66 12.31 -0.80
C SER A 235 12.46 13.12 -0.31
N GLY A 236 11.64 12.55 0.58
CA GLY A 236 10.55 13.26 1.25
C GLY A 236 11.06 14.38 2.14
N LYS A 237 12.06 14.11 2.99
CA LYS A 237 12.71 15.11 3.85
C LYS A 237 13.36 16.22 3.03
N GLU A 238 14.09 15.88 1.97
CA GLU A 238 14.71 16.86 1.08
C GLU A 238 13.69 17.80 0.40
N LYS A 239 12.54 17.26 -0.02
CA LYS A 239 11.47 18.10 -0.59
C LYS A 239 10.86 19.05 0.45
N ILE A 240 10.77 18.62 1.70
CA ILE A 240 10.26 19.47 2.78
C ILE A 240 11.27 20.60 3.07
N THR A 241 12.57 20.29 3.17
CA THR A 241 13.60 21.31 3.43
C THR A 241 13.67 22.35 2.30
N LYS A 242 13.62 21.92 1.04
CA LYS A 242 13.54 22.83 -0.12
C LYS A 242 12.30 23.72 -0.09
N ARG A 243 11.14 23.18 0.29
CA ARG A 243 9.89 23.96 0.42
C ARG A 243 9.96 24.95 1.58
N LYS A 244 10.58 24.57 2.70
CA LYS A 244 10.82 25.46 3.83
C LYS A 244 11.69 26.66 3.43
N ALA A 245 12.82 26.40 2.76
CA ALA A 245 13.72 27.45 2.29
C ALA A 245 13.03 28.42 1.31
N LYS A 246 12.25 27.87 0.36
CA LYS A 246 11.47 28.70 -0.56
C LYS A 246 10.40 29.52 0.15
N LEU A 247 9.77 28.97 1.19
CA LEU A 247 8.75 29.67 1.96
C LEU A 247 9.35 30.78 2.83
N SER A 248 10.55 30.61 3.39
CA SER A 248 11.24 31.69 4.09
C SER A 248 11.62 32.81 3.11
N GLU A 249 12.20 32.48 1.95
CA GLU A 249 12.55 33.47 0.92
C GLU A 249 11.34 34.28 0.43
N MET A 250 10.15 33.67 0.38
CA MET A 250 8.90 34.34 -0.01
C MET A 250 8.28 35.22 1.09
N ILE A 251 8.66 35.03 2.35
CA ILE A 251 8.09 35.77 3.49
C ILE A 251 9.01 36.89 3.95
N ASP A 252 10.32 36.74 3.70
CA ASP A 252 11.35 37.72 4.06
C ASP A 252 11.54 38.81 2.99
N ASN A 253 10.95 38.65 1.79
CA ASN A 253 10.83 39.66 0.72
C ASN A 253 9.46 40.36 0.77
#